data_AF-A0A6A7WA12-F1
#
_entry.id   AF-A0A6A7WA12-F1
#
_cell.length_a   1.000
_cell.length_b   1.000
_cell.length_c   1.000
_cell.angle_alpha   90.00
_cell.angle_beta   90.00
_cell.angle_gamma   90.00
#
_symmetry.space_group_name_H-M   'P 1'
#
loop_
_entity.id
_entity.type
_entity.pdbx_description
1 polymer ?
#
loop_
_entity_poly.entity_id
_entity_poly.type
_entity_poly.pdbx_seq_one_letter_code
_entity_poly.pdbx_strand_id
1 'polypeptide(L)'
;MNRVYCLLVCLFCACQVSLCKELDEKVLFEELDQLLAQQQELTQEKERKIKIIKEGLSVPSITLGQEYAINNRLYDEYLAFKYDSAYKYVNRNFIIAKRLNNKKLYTESTFNLVHILSVAGLFDLAYVLDRQHRCS
;
A
#
# COMPACT_ATOMS: atom_id res chain seq x y z
N MET A 1 -18.97 -52.98 -37.51
CA MET A 1 -19.59 -51.69 -37.92
C MET A 1 -19.96 -50.84 -36.71
N ASN A 2 -20.88 -51.27 -35.82
CA ASN A 2 -21.36 -50.43 -34.69
C ASN A 2 -20.32 -50.07 -33.61
N ARG A 3 -19.33 -50.94 -33.34
CA ARG A 3 -18.27 -50.67 -32.33
C ARG A 3 -17.28 -49.58 -32.77
N VAL A 4 -17.04 -49.45 -34.07
CA VAL A 4 -16.13 -48.44 -34.64
C VAL A 4 -16.79 -47.05 -34.61
N TYR A 5 -18.09 -46.99 -34.89
CA TYR A 5 -18.88 -45.77 -34.73
C TYR A 5 -18.92 -45.29 -33.27
N CYS A 6 -19.06 -46.20 -32.30
CA CYS A 6 -19.01 -45.83 -30.88
C CYS A 6 -17.64 -45.24 -30.49
N LEU A 7 -16.53 -45.81 -31.00
CA LEU A 7 -15.18 -45.29 -30.74
C LEU A 7 -14.96 -43.91 -31.37
N LEU A 8 -15.44 -43.68 -32.59
CA LEU A 8 -15.37 -42.38 -33.26
C LEU A 8 -16.19 -41.29 -32.54
N VAL A 9 -17.38 -41.64 -32.04
CA VAL A 9 -18.20 -40.71 -31.23
C VAL A 9 -17.54 -40.39 -29.90
N CYS A 10 -16.94 -41.37 -29.22
CA CYS A 10 -16.20 -41.14 -27.98
C CYS A 10 -14.97 -40.22 -28.20
N LEU A 11 -14.25 -40.41 -29.31
CA LEU A 11 -13.10 -39.57 -29.67
C LEU A 11 -13.53 -38.12 -29.97
N PHE A 12 -14.66 -37.94 -30.67
CA PHE A 12 -15.23 -36.63 -30.95
C PHE A 12 -15.67 -35.91 -29.66
N CYS A 13 -16.32 -36.62 -28.73
CA CYS A 13 -16.70 -36.06 -27.43
C CYS A 13 -15.49 -35.66 -26.57
N ALA A 14 -14.42 -36.46 -26.54
CA ALA A 14 -13.20 -36.13 -25.80
C ALA A 14 -12.46 -34.89 -26.36
N CYS A 15 -12.55 -34.67 -27.68
CA CYS A 15 -11.97 -33.50 -28.35
C CYS A 15 -12.73 -32.21 -27.98
N GLN A 16 -14.06 -32.27 -27.89
CA GLN A 16 -14.92 -31.15 -27.50
C GLN A 16 -14.65 -30.69 -26.04
N VAL A 17 -14.40 -31.65 -25.13
CA VAL A 17 -14.08 -31.34 -23.72
C VAL A 17 -12.71 -30.67 -23.56
N SER A 18 -11.73 -31.05 -24.38
CA SER A 18 -10.37 -30.47 -24.32
C SER A 18 -10.36 -29.02 -24.81
N LEU A 19 -11.08 -28.72 -25.88
CA LEU A 19 -11.18 -27.37 -26.44
C LEU A 19 -11.94 -26.40 -25.50
N CYS A 20 -12.98 -26.90 -24.82
CA CYS A 20 -13.77 -26.09 -23.89
C CYS A 20 -12.97 -25.68 -22.64
N LYS A 21 -12.09 -26.56 -22.14
CA LYS A 21 -11.16 -26.23 -21.03
C LYS A 21 -10.12 -25.18 -21.41
N GLU A 22 -9.59 -25.28 -22.63
CA GLU A 22 -8.57 -24.34 -23.11
C GLU A 22 -9.14 -22.92 -23.32
N LEU A 23 -10.41 -22.80 -23.71
CA LEU A 23 -11.09 -21.50 -23.76
C LEU A 23 -11.30 -20.89 -22.37
N ASP A 24 -11.77 -21.69 -21.40
CA ASP A 24 -12.06 -21.22 -20.03
C ASP A 24 -10.78 -20.79 -19.30
N GLU A 25 -9.69 -21.54 -19.47
CA GLU A 25 -8.37 -21.20 -18.94
C GLU A 25 -7.80 -19.92 -19.55
N LYS A 26 -7.94 -19.73 -20.87
CA LYS A 26 -7.51 -18.49 -21.55
C LYS A 26 -8.28 -17.26 -21.08
N VAL A 27 -9.60 -17.37 -20.92
CA VAL A 27 -10.44 -16.28 -20.41
C VAL A 27 -10.04 -15.91 -18.98
N LEU A 28 -9.76 -16.91 -18.12
CA LEU A 28 -9.29 -16.66 -16.76
C LEU A 28 -7.94 -15.94 -16.71
N PHE A 29 -6.99 -16.35 -17.56
CA PHE A 29 -5.69 -15.68 -17.64
C PHE A 29 -5.81 -14.26 -18.19
N GLU A 30 -6.68 -14.02 -19.19
CA GLU A 30 -6.95 -12.67 -19.70
C GLU A 30 -7.57 -11.76 -18.62
N GLU A 31 -8.49 -12.27 -17.80
CA GLU A 31 -9.07 -11.51 -16.68
C GLU A 31 -8.00 -11.18 -15.62
N LEU A 32 -7.14 -12.14 -15.29
CA LEU A 32 -6.02 -11.93 -14.38
C LEU A 32 -5.05 -10.85 -14.91
N ASP A 33 -4.69 -10.92 -16.19
CA ASP A 33 -3.81 -9.93 -16.83
C ASP A 33 -4.44 -8.53 -16.83
N GLN A 34 -5.75 -8.43 -17.07
CA GLN A 34 -6.48 -7.17 -16.95
C GLN A 34 -6.45 -6.61 -15.53
N LEU A 35 -6.69 -7.45 -14.51
CA LEU A 35 -6.63 -7.04 -13.12
C LEU A 35 -5.21 -6.62 -12.70
N LEU A 36 -4.19 -7.32 -13.18
CA LEU A 36 -2.78 -6.96 -12.95
C LEU A 36 -2.44 -5.62 -13.62
N ALA A 37 -2.87 -5.41 -14.85
CA ALA A 37 -2.67 -4.15 -15.57
C ALA A 37 -3.34 -2.97 -14.83
N GLN A 38 -4.58 -3.15 -14.38
CA GLN A 38 -5.29 -2.15 -13.58
C GLN A 38 -4.58 -1.87 -12.25
N GLN A 39 -4.12 -2.91 -11.54
CA GLN A 39 -3.37 -2.74 -10.30
C GLN A 39 -2.07 -1.97 -10.54
N GLN A 40 -1.36 -2.29 -11.62
CA GLN A 40 -0.12 -1.61 -12.00
C GLN A 40 -0.37 -0.12 -12.29
N GLU A 41 -1.43 0.21 -13.03
CA GLU A 41 -1.80 1.61 -13.31
C GLU A 41 -2.11 2.38 -12.03
N LEU A 42 -2.90 1.80 -11.12
CA LEU A 42 -3.20 2.40 -9.81
C LEU A 42 -1.93 2.62 -8.97
N THR A 43 -1.02 1.64 -8.97
CA THR A 43 0.27 1.74 -8.28
C THR A 43 1.12 2.86 -8.85
N GLN A 44 1.22 2.97 -10.18
CA GLN A 44 1.97 4.03 -10.85
C GLN A 44 1.39 5.41 -10.57
N GLU A 45 0.06 5.54 -10.55
CA GLU A 45 -0.63 6.78 -10.18
C GLU A 45 -0.28 7.21 -8.74
N LYS A 46 -0.35 6.27 -7.79
CA LYS A 46 0.05 6.48 -6.39
C LYS A 46 1.51 6.93 -6.29
N GLU A 47 2.42 6.25 -6.96
CA GLU A 47 3.84 6.60 -6.94
C GLU A 47 4.11 7.97 -7.56
N ARG A 48 3.38 8.36 -8.60
CA ARG A 48 3.49 9.70 -9.19
C ARG A 48 3.04 10.80 -8.23
N LYS A 49 1.91 10.62 -7.55
CA LYS A 49 1.41 11.55 -6.52
C LYS A 49 2.43 11.71 -5.39
N ILE A 50 2.95 10.60 -4.89
CA ILE A 50 3.98 10.58 -3.85
C ILE A 50 5.25 11.31 -4.32
N LYS A 51 5.68 11.08 -5.56
CA LYS A 51 6.86 11.75 -6.13
C LYS A 51 6.69 13.27 -6.12
N ILE A 52 5.54 13.77 -6.56
CA ILE A 52 5.25 15.22 -6.57
C ILE A 52 5.32 15.80 -5.14
N ILE A 53 4.78 15.10 -4.14
CA ILE A 53 4.84 15.57 -2.75
C ILE A 53 6.30 15.56 -2.24
N LYS A 54 7.08 14.52 -2.57
CA LYS A 54 8.50 14.42 -2.18
C LYS A 54 9.36 15.52 -2.78
N GLU A 55 9.05 16.01 -3.99
CA GLU A 55 9.76 17.14 -4.59
C GLU A 55 9.69 18.40 -3.73
N GLY A 56 8.63 18.55 -2.92
CA GLY A 56 8.54 19.61 -1.91
C GLY A 56 9.63 19.55 -0.83
N LEU A 57 10.18 18.37 -0.52
CA LEU A 57 11.30 18.21 0.41
C LEU A 57 12.65 18.60 -0.22
N SER A 58 12.75 18.61 -1.54
CA SER A 58 13.97 18.95 -2.28
C SER A 58 14.16 20.45 -2.46
N VAL A 59 13.18 21.27 -2.05
CA VAL A 59 13.27 22.72 -2.14
C VAL A 59 14.38 23.23 -1.19
N PRO A 60 15.29 24.09 -1.64
CA PRO A 60 16.32 24.64 -0.76
C PRO A 60 15.69 25.50 0.34
N SER A 61 16.26 25.44 1.54
CA SER A 61 15.87 26.26 2.70
C SER A 61 14.44 26.08 3.21
N ILE A 62 13.86 24.87 3.11
CA ILE A 62 12.58 24.61 3.76
C ILE A 62 12.68 24.76 5.28
N THR A 63 11.65 25.35 5.88
CA THR A 63 11.53 25.42 7.33
C THR A 63 11.11 24.06 7.91
N LEU A 64 11.43 23.84 9.19
CA LEU A 64 10.97 22.64 9.89
C LEU A 64 9.44 22.49 9.88
N GLY A 65 8.68 23.59 9.94
CA GLY A 65 7.22 23.54 9.84
C GLY A 65 6.71 23.11 8.46
N GLN A 66 7.38 23.53 7.39
CA GLN A 66 7.08 23.08 6.02
C GLN A 66 7.46 21.62 5.83
N GLU A 67 8.64 21.21 6.31
CA GLU A 67 9.06 19.81 6.31
C GLU A 67 8.03 18.94 7.02
N TYR A 68 7.53 19.39 8.19
CA TYR A 68 6.48 18.71 8.94
C TYR A 68 5.22 18.50 8.10
N ALA A 69 4.72 19.56 7.48
CA ALA A 69 3.49 19.51 6.68
C ALA A 69 3.63 18.57 5.47
N ILE A 70 4.77 18.60 4.78
CA ILE A 70 5.04 17.72 3.64
C ILE A 70 5.13 16.26 4.09
N ASN A 71 5.86 15.99 5.18
CA ASN A 71 5.95 14.66 5.76
C ASN A 71 4.59 14.11 6.22
N ASN A 72 3.68 14.96 6.73
CA ASN A 72 2.35 14.52 7.15
C ASN A 72 1.55 14.04 5.93
N ARG A 73 1.61 14.79 4.82
CA ARG A 73 1.00 14.37 3.55
C ARG A 73 1.61 13.07 3.02
N LEU A 74 2.93 12.91 3.13
CA LEU A 74 3.59 11.67 2.73
C LEU A 74 3.15 10.49 3.61
N TYR A 75 3.04 10.70 4.92
CA TYR A 75 2.51 9.70 5.84
C TYR A 75 1.12 9.23 5.42
N ASP A 76 0.18 10.14 5.14
CA ASP A 76 -1.18 9.81 4.71
C ASP A 76 -1.18 9.01 3.40
N GLU A 77 -0.34 9.39 2.44
CA GLU A 77 -0.23 8.67 1.17
C GLU A 77 0.37 7.26 1.32
N TYR A 78 1.33 7.10 2.23
CA TYR A 78 2.01 5.84 2.45
C TYR A 78 1.30 4.91 3.44
N LEU A 79 0.43 5.41 4.31
CA LEU A 79 -0.19 4.63 5.38
C LEU A 79 -0.90 3.37 4.87
N ALA A 80 -1.64 3.50 3.77
CA ALA A 80 -2.35 2.40 3.12
C ALA A 80 -1.53 1.71 1.99
N PHE A 81 -0.26 2.08 1.80
CA PHE A 81 0.54 1.63 0.65
C PHE A 81 1.87 0.96 1.04
N LYS A 82 2.71 1.63 1.84
CA LYS A 82 4.02 1.11 2.27
C LYS A 82 4.31 1.54 3.71
N TYR A 83 4.16 0.61 4.66
CA TYR A 83 4.36 0.82 6.10
C TYR A 83 5.69 1.51 6.44
N ASP A 84 6.82 0.96 6.00
CA ASP A 84 8.15 1.48 6.35
C ASP A 84 8.32 2.95 5.95
N SER A 85 7.72 3.32 4.82
CA SER A 85 7.77 4.69 4.32
C SER A 85 6.89 5.62 5.16
N ALA A 86 5.67 5.21 5.51
CA ALA A 86 4.82 5.96 6.41
C ALA A 86 5.49 6.15 7.79
N TYR A 87 6.05 5.08 8.36
CA TYR A 87 6.74 5.10 9.65
C TYR A 87 7.91 6.09 9.65
N LYS A 88 8.71 6.10 8.58
CA LYS A 88 9.83 7.04 8.41
C LYS A 88 9.38 8.50 8.51
N TYR A 89 8.31 8.89 7.81
CA TYR A 89 7.87 10.29 7.78
C TYR A 89 7.20 10.74 9.08
N VAL A 90 6.38 9.88 9.71
CA VAL A 90 5.77 10.23 11.01
C VAL A 90 6.81 10.30 12.12
N ASN A 91 7.80 9.41 12.13
CA ASN A 91 8.90 9.47 13.09
C ASN A 91 9.74 10.75 12.90
N ARG A 92 9.95 11.18 11.66
CA ARG A 92 10.58 12.48 11.38
C ARG A 92 9.76 13.65 11.91
N ASN A 93 8.44 13.62 11.74
CA ASN A 93 7.53 14.64 12.28
C ASN A 93 7.54 14.73 13.79
N PHE A 94 7.60 13.59 14.48
CA PHE A 94 7.76 13.55 15.93
C PHE A 94 9.05 14.26 16.39
N ILE A 95 10.17 14.04 15.71
CA ILE A 95 11.45 14.72 16.00
C ILE A 95 11.35 16.22 15.72
N ILE A 96 10.73 16.61 14.60
CA ILE A 96 10.52 18.02 14.26
C ILE A 96 9.65 18.72 15.31
N ALA A 97 8.56 18.10 15.73
CA ALA A 97 7.65 18.66 16.72
C ALA A 97 8.34 18.91 18.07
N LYS A 98 9.21 17.98 18.50
CA LYS A 98 10.07 18.18 19.68
C LYS A 98 11.02 19.37 19.51
N ARG A 99 11.68 19.47 18.35
CA ARG A 99 12.63 20.58 18.06
C ARG A 99 11.94 21.95 18.03
N LEU A 100 10.72 22.00 17.49
CA LEU A 100 9.91 23.21 17.45
C LEU A 100 9.27 23.55 18.80
N ASN A 101 9.39 22.68 19.80
CA ASN A 101 8.72 22.78 21.10
C ASN A 101 7.22 23.07 20.97
N ASN A 102 6.57 22.50 19.93
CA ASN A 102 5.17 22.76 19.63
C ASN A 102 4.31 21.60 20.15
N LYS A 103 3.61 21.82 21.27
CA LYS A 103 2.80 20.80 21.94
C LYS A 103 1.69 20.20 21.06
N LYS A 104 1.10 21.00 20.17
CA LYS A 104 0.06 20.53 19.24
C LYS A 104 0.65 19.53 18.24
N LEU A 105 1.72 19.91 17.55
CA LEU A 105 2.40 19.05 16.59
C LEU A 105 2.97 17.79 17.25
N TYR A 106 3.45 17.92 18.49
CA TYR A 106 3.98 16.80 19.24
C TYR A 106 2.90 15.76 19.53
N THR A 107 1.73 16.22 19.96
CA THR A 107 0.59 15.36 20.25
C THR A 107 0.09 14.67 18.98
N GLU A 108 -0.07 15.41 17.90
CA GLU A 108 -0.49 14.87 16.60
C GLU A 108 0.49 13.80 16.08
N SER A 109 1.79 14.10 16.08
CA SER A 109 2.82 13.13 15.65
C SER A 109 2.87 11.89 16.54
N THR A 110 2.58 12.04 17.83
CA THR A 110 2.53 10.91 18.77
C THR A 110 1.33 10.02 18.47
N PHE A 111 0.15 10.58 18.24
CA PHE A 111 -1.02 9.80 17.81
C PHE A 111 -0.78 9.05 16.51
N ASN A 112 -0.17 9.70 15.52
CA ASN A 112 0.16 9.05 14.25
C ASN A 112 1.18 7.91 14.44
N LEU A 113 2.17 8.07 15.35
CA LEU A 113 3.11 7.00 15.71
C LEU A 113 2.41 5.83 16.41
N VAL A 114 1.53 6.10 17.38
CA VAL A 114 0.74 5.08 18.08
C VAL A 114 -0.14 4.32 17.08
N HIS A 115 -0.77 5.03 16.16
CA HIS A 115 -1.63 4.44 15.13
C HIS A 115 -0.84 3.49 14.23
N ILE A 116 0.26 3.95 13.63
CA ILE A 116 1.04 3.11 12.70
C ILE A 116 1.62 1.87 13.41
N LEU A 117 2.11 2.02 14.64
CA LEU A 117 2.60 0.89 15.42
C LEU A 117 1.49 -0.13 15.73
N SER A 118 0.28 0.36 16.04
CA SER A 118 -0.88 -0.51 16.27
C SER A 118 -1.28 -1.28 15.02
N VAL A 119 -1.25 -0.64 13.84
CA VAL A 119 -1.52 -1.28 12.54
C VAL A 119 -0.48 -2.37 12.23
N ALA A 120 0.77 -2.19 12.65
CA ALA A 120 1.82 -3.21 12.53
C ALA A 120 1.78 -4.30 13.64
N GLY A 121 0.83 -4.23 14.57
CA GLY A 121 0.74 -5.17 15.69
C GLY A 121 1.77 -4.95 16.80
N LEU A 122 2.47 -3.81 16.79
CA LEU A 122 3.50 -3.44 17.77
C LEU A 122 2.89 -2.73 18.99
N PHE A 123 1.96 -3.40 19.66
CA PHE A 123 1.16 -2.80 20.73
C PHE A 123 1.98 -2.40 21.97
N ASP A 124 3.03 -3.15 22.31
CA ASP A 124 3.91 -2.81 23.45
C ASP A 124 4.61 -1.45 23.22
N LEU A 125 5.13 -1.24 22.01
CA LEU A 125 5.78 0.02 21.63
C LEU A 125 4.76 1.17 21.59
N ALA A 126 3.57 0.93 21.03
CA ALA A 126 2.49 1.91 21.02
C ALA A 126 2.07 2.31 22.44
N TYR A 127 1.95 1.35 23.35
CA TYR A 127 1.59 1.56 24.75
C TYR A 127 2.64 2.38 25.51
N VAL A 128 3.93 2.08 25.31
CA VAL A 128 5.03 2.83 25.93
C VAL A 128 5.02 4.29 25.47
N LEU A 129 4.81 4.54 24.17
CA LEU A 129 4.75 5.90 23.62
C LEU A 129 3.54 6.69 24.14
N ASP A 130 2.36 6.07 24.20
CA ASP A 130 1.15 6.70 24.75
C ASP A 130 1.31 7.04 26.24
N ARG A 131 1.94 6.16 27.03
CA ARG A 131 2.25 6.45 28.44
C ARG A 131 3.23 7.61 28.57
N GLN A 132 4.30 7.63 27.76
CA GLN A 132 5.28 8.71 27.77
C GLN A 132 4.64 10.07 27.45
N HIS A 133 3.72 10.10 26.48
CA HIS A 133 2.97 11.31 26.14
C HIS A 133 2.13 11.84 27.29
N ARG A 134 1.36 10.97 27.98
CA ARG A 134 0.54 11.37 29.13
C ARG A 134 1.34 11.95 30.30
N CYS A 135 2.61 11.57 30.46
CA CYS A 135 3.48 12.07 31.52
C CYS A 135 4.26 13.35 31.16
N SER A 136 4.11 13.87 29.92
CA SER A 136 4.84 15.04 29.38
C SER A 136 4.01 16.32 29.39
#